data_AF-A0A2M6VLE0-F1
#
_entry.id   AF-A0A2M6VLE0-F1
#
_cell.length_a   1.000
_cell.length_b   1.000
_cell.length_c   1.000
_cell.angle_alpha   90.00
_cell.angle_beta   90.00
_cell.angle_gamma   90.00
#
_symmetry.space_group_name_H-M   'P 1'
#
loop_
_entity.id
_entity.type
_entity.pdbx_description
1 polymer ?
#
loop_
_entity_poly.entity_id
_entity_poly.type
_entity_poly.pdbx_seq_one_letter_code
_entity_poly.pdbx_strand_id
1 'polypeptide(L)' 'MLNFLRERRKKQTVMGHRLEEPRLTLQAVLWALVYLGLPLLALGTLIDLLIQAITGHCTGFWCGL' A
#
# COMPACT_ATOMS: atom_id res chain seq x y z
N MET A 1 -0.65 -1.15 22.84
CA MET A 1 0.38 -0.96 21.77
C MET A 1 0.55 0.48 21.30
N LEU A 2 -0.39 1.40 21.53
CA LEU A 2 -0.27 2.82 21.12
C LEU A 2 0.85 3.60 21.83
N ASN A 3 1.21 3.21 23.06
CA ASN A 3 2.25 3.90 23.84
C ASN A 3 3.64 3.83 23.18
N PHE A 4 3.95 2.74 22.47
CA PHE A 4 5.22 2.58 21.77
C PHE A 4 5.37 3.58 20.61
N LEU A 5 4.30 3.82 19.85
CA LEU A 5 4.28 4.82 18.77
C LEU A 5 4.48 6.24 19.30
N ARG A 6 3.91 6.54 20.48
CA ARG A 6 4.06 7.85 21.14
C ARG A 6 5.49 8.11 21.61
N GLU A 7 6.16 7.09 22.15
CA GLU A 7 7.57 7.17 22.56
C GLU A 7 8.53 7.33 21.37
N ARG A 8 8.24 6.69 20.22
CA ARG A 8 9.02 6.85 18.98
C ARG A 8 8.95 8.28 18.44
N ARG A 9 7.79 8.94 18.52
CA ARG A 9 7.63 10.35 18.13
C ARG A 9 8.49 11.31 18.97
N LYS A 10 8.64 11.04 20.28
CA LYS A 10 9.45 11.89 21.18
C LYS A 10 10.96 11.76 20.98
N LYS A 11 11.43 10.63 20.44
CA LYS A 11 12.87 10.30 20.34
C LYS A 11 13.53 10.67 19.01
N GLN A 12 12.89 11.47 18.15
CA GLN A 12 13.50 11.92 16.89
C GLN A 12 14.47 13.09 17.09
N THR A 13 15.39 12.97 18.03
CA THR A 13 16.56 13.85 18.15
C THR A 13 17.77 13.10 17.62
N VAL A 14 18.36 13.58 16.53
CA VAL A 14 19.58 13.00 15.94
C VAL A 14 20.66 14.07 16.01
N MET A 15 21.81 13.74 16.61
CA MET A 15 22.96 14.64 16.76
C MET A 15 22.63 16.00 17.41
N GLY A 16 21.67 16.03 18.35
CA GLY A 16 21.28 17.27 19.04
C GLY A 16 20.30 18.16 18.26
N HIS A 17 19.79 17.71 17.10
CA HIS A 17 18.76 18.41 16.34
C HIS A 17 17.44 17.63 16.36
N ARG A 18 16.34 18.35 16.57
CA ARG A 18 14.99 17.80 16.50
C ARG A 18 14.60 17.70 15.02
N LEU A 19 14.35 16.49 14.55
CA LEU A 19 13.85 16.27 13.20
C LEU A 19 12.40 16.77 13.11
N GLU A 20 12.06 17.38 11.97
CA GLU A 20 10.70 17.76 11.62
C GLU A 20 9.78 16.53 11.71
N GLU A 21 8.55 16.70 12.20
CA GLU A 21 7.60 15.59 12.34
C GLU A 21 7.28 14.99 10.96
N PRO A 22 7.22 13.65 10.83
CA PRO A 22 6.95 13.01 9.55
C PRO A 22 5.56 13.41 9.05
N ARG A 23 5.52 14.11 7.92
CA ARG A 23 4.28 14.54 7.28
C ARG A 23 3.88 13.54 6.20
N LEU A 24 2.60 13.18 6.17
CA LEU A 24 2.08 12.33 5.12
C LEU A 24 2.02 13.17 3.83
N THR A 25 2.94 12.87 2.90
CA THR A 25 3.02 13.58 1.62
C THR A 25 2.22 12.86 0.55
N LEU A 26 1.78 13.57 -0.48
CA LEU A 26 1.21 12.95 -1.68
C LEU A 26 2.14 11.88 -2.26
N GLN A 27 3.45 12.13 -2.23
CA GLN A 27 4.44 11.17 -2.69
C GLN A 27 4.41 9.86 -1.88
N ALA A 28 4.21 9.93 -0.56
CA ALA A 28 4.06 8.74 0.27
C ALA A 28 2.79 7.94 -0.11
N VAL A 29 1.69 8.63 -0.43
CA VAL A 29 0.45 7.98 -0.90
C VAL A 29 0.66 7.30 -2.25
N LEU A 30 1.32 7.99 -3.19
CA LEU A 30 1.66 7.42 -4.51
C LEU A 30 2.51 6.17 -4.35
N TRP A 31 3.53 6.21 -3.50
CA TRP A 31 4.35 5.03 -3.23
C TRP A 31 3.55 3.91 -2.57
N ALA A 32 2.63 4.22 -1.66
CA ALA A 32 1.76 3.20 -1.07
C ALA A 32 0.89 2.53 -2.14
N LEU A 33 0.33 3.30 -3.08
CA LEU A 33 -0.43 2.75 -4.21
C LEU A 33 0.45 1.89 -5.13
N VAL A 34 1.68 2.30 -5.39
CA VAL A 34 2.61 1.50 -6.20
C VAL A 34 2.95 0.19 -5.48
N TYR A 35 3.40 0.25 -4.23
CA TYR A 35 3.90 -0.92 -3.51
C TYR A 35 2.81 -1.87 -3.02
N LEU A 36 1.59 -1.39 -2.79
CA LEU A 36 0.48 -2.22 -2.34
C LEU A 36 -0.53 -2.46 -3.45
N GLY A 37 -0.85 -1.44 -4.23
CA GLY A 37 -1.81 -1.52 -5.32
C GLY A 37 -1.32 -2.39 -6.47
N LEU A 38 -0.06 -2.24 -6.92
CA LEU A 38 0.43 -3.09 -8.04
C LEU A 38 0.44 -4.58 -7.69
N PRO A 39 0.93 -5.03 -6.52
CA PRO A 39 0.88 -6.46 -6.19
C PRO A 39 -0.55 -6.98 -6.07
N LEU A 40 -1.46 -6.21 -5.45
CA LEU A 40 -2.87 -6.59 -5.34
C LEU A 40 -3.53 -6.68 -6.72
N LEU A 41 -3.25 -5.72 -7.61
CA LEU A 41 -3.72 -5.77 -8.98
C LEU A 41 -3.16 -6.99 -9.70
N ALA A 42 -1.85 -7.22 -9.69
CA ALA A 42 -1.23 -8.36 -10.36
C ALA A 42 -1.76 -9.71 -9.87
N LEU A 43 -1.97 -9.86 -8.56
CA LEU A 43 -2.56 -11.08 -7.98
C LEU A 43 -4.04 -11.22 -8.35
N GLY A 44 -4.81 -10.14 -8.26
CA GLY A 44 -6.22 -10.12 -8.63
C GLY A 44 -6.41 -10.50 -10.10
N THR A 45 -5.64 -9.90 -11.01
CA THR A 45 -5.73 -10.21 -12.43
C THR A 45 -5.34 -11.64 -12.75
N LEU A 46 -4.34 -12.20 -12.06
CA LEU A 46 -3.98 -13.61 -12.23
C LEU A 46 -5.10 -14.55 -11.79
N ILE A 47 -5.77 -14.23 -10.68
CA ILE A 47 -6.91 -15.00 -10.17
C ILE A 47 -8.10 -14.89 -11.12
N ASP A 48 -8.42 -13.70 -11.60
CA ASP A 48 -9.51 -13.46 -12.56
C ASP A 48 -9.28 -14.27 -13.84
N LEU A 49 -8.05 -14.27 -14.38
CA LEU A 49 -7.67 -15.06 -15.56
C LEU A 49 -7.79 -16.57 -15.30
N LEU A 50 -7.40 -17.04 -14.12
CA LEU A 50 -7.53 -18.44 -13.74
C LEU A 50 -9.01 -18.86 -13.68
N ILE A 51 -9.86 -18.04 -13.06
CA ILE A 51 -11.30 -18.29 -12.98
C ILE A 51 -11.91 -18.32 -14.38
N GLN A 52 -11.54 -17.36 -15.24
CA GLN A 52 -12.00 -17.31 -16.62
C GLN A 52 -11.55 -18.53 -17.42
N ALA A 53 -10.31 -18.99 -17.25
CA ALA A 53 -9.79 -20.17 -17.92
C ALA A 53 -10.55 -21.46 -17.51
N ILE A 54 -11.03 -21.54 -16.27
CA ILE A 54 -11.73 -22.71 -15.74
C ILE A 54 -13.23 -22.67 -16.06
N THR A 55 -13.88 -21.52 -15.88
CA THR A 55 -15.33 -21.39 -15.95
C THR A 55 -15.84 -20.87 -17.30
N GLY A 56 -14.97 -20.25 -18.11
CA GLY A 56 -15.37 -19.52 -19.31
C GLY A 56 -16.11 -18.20 -19.03
N HIS A 57 -16.39 -17.88 -17.76
CA HIS A 57 -17.02 -16.63 -17.37
C HIS A 57 -15.99 -15.55 -17.07
N CYS A 58 -16.20 -14.39 -17.66
CA CYS A 58 -15.41 -13.20 -17.40
C CYS A 58 -15.78 -12.64 -16.01
N THR A 59 -14.78 -12.38 -15.18
CA THR A 59 -14.95 -11.90 -13.79
C THR A 59 -13.90 -10.84 -13.46
N GLY A 60 -14.20 -9.98 -12.49
CA GLY A 60 -13.24 -9.02 -11.93
C GLY A 60 -13.05 -7.73 -12.75
N PHE A 61 -11.86 -7.14 -12.63
CA PHE A 61 -11.57 -5.77 -13.14
C PHE A 61 -11.68 -5.66 -14.67
N TRP A 62 -11.48 -6.78 -15.38
CA TRP A 62 -11.46 -6.84 -16.84
C TRP A 62 -12.84 -7.03 -17.48
N CYS A 63 -13.90 -7.22 -16.69
CA CYS A 63 -15.21 -7.56 -17.25
C CYS A 63 -16.15 -6.38 -17.51
N GLY A 64 -15.80 -5.19 -17.01
CA GLY A 64 -16.57 -3.96 -17.21
C GLY A 64 -15.76 -2.80 -17.80
N LEU A 65 -14.50 -3.06 -18.17
CA LEU A 65 -13.63 -2.12 -18.90
C LEU A 65 -13.71 -2.43 -20.40
#